data_AF-A0A2E2AEL5-F1
#
_entry.id   AF-A0A2E2AEL5-F1
#
_cell.length_a   1.000
_cell.length_b   1.000
_cell.length_c   1.000
_cell.angle_alpha   90.00
_cell.angle_beta   90.00
_cell.angle_gamma   90.00
#
_symmetry.space_group_name_H-M   'P 1'
#
loop_
_entity.id
_entity.type
_entity.pdbx_description
1 polymer ?
#
loop_
_entity_poly.entity_id
_entity_poly.type
_entity_poly.pdbx_seq_one_letter_code
_entity_poly.pdbx_strand_id
1 'polypeptide(L)'
;MSETPPSSEATELSPAEKAKLAAAKKAEAAKKAGPVGDPLVDNDDGTITDPNTGFTWKKTDAWLDVKKFYTWADHREYVDWVNQNKDKFGGYENWRIPNKAEALTLFDKTGVKALVDKNGTSYPIDSIFAPGGASNTWITECSDEKIIRMDLKIGVATDYPTADVWSSMRLIRKEGEAAPVKEGASPTPEVEAASDQPAEPSADAAKAAPATPAPKASGGTPKPTPRKDFTSEEKAAMRKRAKAHAAEVKARKG
;
A
#
# COMPACT_ATOMS: atom_id res chain seq x y z
N MET A 1 65.56 -6.01 16.21
CA MET A 1 64.60 -7.04 16.64
C MET A 1 63.81 -6.45 17.81
N SER A 2 62.58 -5.97 17.70
CA SER A 2 61.60 -6.11 16.63
C SER A 2 60.61 -4.95 16.73
N GLU A 3 60.29 -4.35 15.58
CA GLU A 3 59.14 -3.46 15.39
C GLU A 3 57.84 -4.18 15.74
N THR A 4 56.88 -3.46 16.30
CA THR A 4 55.47 -3.87 16.34
C THR A 4 54.64 -2.68 15.83
N PRO A 5 53.74 -2.88 14.86
CA PRO A 5 53.08 -1.80 14.13
C PRO A 5 51.82 -1.31 14.88
N PRO A 6 51.40 -0.05 14.75
CA PRO A 6 50.03 0.30 15.05
C PRO A 6 49.12 -0.15 13.90
N SER A 7 48.20 -1.03 14.27
CA SER A 7 47.08 -1.55 13.50
C SER A 7 46.24 -0.43 12.88
N SER A 8 45.81 -0.62 11.63
CA SER A 8 44.87 0.23 10.91
C SER A 8 43.64 0.56 11.74
N GLU A 9 43.51 1.82 12.14
CA GLU A 9 42.27 2.39 12.64
C GLU A 9 41.32 2.56 11.45
N ALA A 10 40.44 1.58 11.25
CA ALA A 10 39.27 1.76 10.40
C ALA A 10 38.30 2.71 11.12
N THR A 11 38.33 3.99 10.76
CA THR A 11 37.41 5.00 11.28
C THR A 11 35.95 4.63 10.95
N GLU A 12 35.26 3.98 11.88
CA GLU A 12 33.80 3.82 11.80
C GLU A 12 33.13 5.18 12.04
N LEU A 13 32.68 5.80 10.96
CA LEU A 13 31.90 7.04 10.98
C LEU A 13 30.71 6.94 11.94
N SER A 14 30.57 7.94 12.82
CA SER A 14 29.46 8.05 13.77
C SER A 14 28.11 8.10 13.03
N PRO A 15 27.00 7.60 13.62
CA PRO A 15 25.66 7.72 13.03
C PRO A 15 25.30 9.16 12.61
N ALA A 16 25.78 10.16 13.35
CA ALA A 16 25.59 11.57 13.03
C ALA A 16 26.34 12.00 11.77
N GLU A 17 27.55 11.48 11.55
CA GLU A 17 28.35 11.77 10.35
C GLU A 17 27.81 11.04 9.12
N LYS A 18 27.32 9.80 9.28
CA LYS A 18 26.60 9.07 8.23
C LYS A 18 25.32 9.80 7.83
N ALA A 19 24.57 10.35 8.80
CA ALA A 19 23.38 11.16 8.53
C ALA A 19 23.74 12.47 7.82
N LYS A 20 24.80 13.16 8.24
CA LYS A 20 25.27 14.40 7.62
C LYS A 20 25.81 14.17 6.21
N LEU A 21 26.53 13.08 5.97
CA LEU A 21 26.99 12.67 4.65
C LEU A 21 25.83 12.26 3.74
N ALA A 22 24.84 11.54 4.25
CA ALA A 22 23.62 11.22 3.51
C ALA A 22 22.83 12.49 3.15
N ALA A 23 22.71 13.45 4.07
CA ALA A 23 22.08 14.74 3.82
C ALA A 23 22.87 15.59 2.82
N ALA A 24 24.20 15.60 2.90
CA ALA A 24 25.07 16.31 1.95
C ALA A 24 24.99 15.68 0.55
N LYS A 25 24.95 14.34 0.46
CA LYS A 25 24.79 13.61 -0.79
C LYS A 25 23.40 13.82 -1.40
N LYS A 26 22.35 13.88 -0.56
CA LYS A 26 20.98 14.27 -0.97
C LYS A 26 20.94 15.71 -1.50
N ALA A 27 21.66 16.63 -0.86
CA ALA A 27 21.74 18.03 -1.27
C ALA A 27 22.58 18.24 -2.55
N GLU A 28 23.65 17.47 -2.76
CA GLU A 28 24.45 17.52 -3.99
C GLU A 28 23.69 16.89 -5.16
N ALA A 29 23.01 15.76 -4.94
CA ALA A 29 22.15 15.15 -5.95
C ALA A 29 20.98 16.06 -6.32
N ALA A 30 20.40 16.81 -5.37
CA ALA A 30 19.38 17.83 -5.63
C ALA A 30 19.91 19.00 -6.48
N LYS A 31 21.21 19.32 -6.39
CA LYS A 31 21.86 20.36 -7.20
C LYS A 31 22.26 19.89 -8.59
N LYS A 32 22.43 18.59 -8.82
CA LYS A 32 22.76 17.99 -10.13
C LYS A 32 21.55 17.59 -10.97
N ALA A 33 20.36 17.62 -10.38
CA ALA A 33 19.12 17.39 -11.10
C ALA A 33 18.79 18.62 -11.98
N GLY A 34 19.38 18.68 -13.18
CA GLY A 34 19.01 19.64 -14.22
C GLY A 34 17.58 19.38 -14.74
N PRO A 35 17.01 20.33 -15.48
CA PRO A 35 15.67 20.89 -15.21
C PRO A 35 14.68 19.78 -14.86
N VAL A 36 14.57 19.51 -13.57
CA VAL A 36 13.56 18.59 -13.04
C VAL A 36 12.24 19.27 -13.35
N GLY A 37 11.40 18.58 -14.10
CA GLY A 37 10.04 19.00 -14.30
C GLY A 37 9.34 19.32 -12.96
N ASP A 38 8.20 19.99 -13.02
CA ASP A 38 7.52 20.50 -11.83
C ASP A 38 7.35 19.41 -10.75
N PRO A 39 7.54 19.73 -9.46
CA PRO A 39 7.45 18.74 -8.39
C PRO A 39 6.06 18.11 -8.32
N LEU A 40 5.98 16.89 -7.79
CA LEU A 40 4.68 16.25 -7.51
C LEU A 40 3.87 17.13 -6.55
N VAL A 41 2.57 17.23 -6.82
CA VAL A 41 1.63 18.06 -6.05
C VAL A 41 0.69 17.14 -5.28
N ASP A 42 0.59 17.36 -3.96
CA ASP A 42 -0.42 16.72 -3.12
C ASP A 42 -1.72 17.52 -3.25
N ASN A 43 -2.83 16.85 -3.56
CA ASN A 43 -4.12 17.51 -3.72
C ASN A 43 -4.91 17.57 -2.40
N ASP A 44 -4.33 17.10 -1.28
CA ASP A 44 -4.95 17.03 0.05
C ASP A 44 -6.25 16.20 0.13
N ASP A 45 -6.57 15.45 -0.93
CA ASP A 45 -7.76 14.60 -1.08
C ASP A 45 -7.43 13.09 -1.11
N GLY A 46 -6.17 12.75 -0.80
CA GLY A 46 -5.64 11.39 -0.91
C GLY A 46 -5.01 11.06 -2.27
N THR A 47 -4.89 12.04 -3.16
CA THR A 47 -4.26 11.90 -4.48
C THR A 47 -3.04 12.82 -4.65
N ILE A 48 -2.14 12.43 -5.55
CA ILE A 48 -0.92 13.17 -5.90
C ILE A 48 -0.88 13.32 -7.40
N THR A 49 -0.77 14.54 -7.89
CA THR A 49 -0.65 14.85 -9.33
C THR A 49 0.80 15.01 -9.73
N ASP A 50 1.18 14.37 -10.83
CA ASP A 50 2.44 14.63 -11.53
C ASP A 50 2.19 15.63 -12.67
N PRO A 51 2.59 16.91 -12.51
CA PRO A 51 2.38 17.95 -13.52
C PRO A 51 3.10 17.68 -14.85
N ASN A 52 4.14 16.84 -14.85
CA ASN A 52 4.94 16.57 -16.06
C ASN A 52 4.29 15.55 -16.98
N THR A 53 3.53 14.62 -16.41
CA THR A 53 2.92 13.50 -17.14
C THR A 53 1.39 13.61 -17.22
N GLY A 54 0.79 14.44 -16.37
CA GLY A 54 -0.66 14.52 -16.20
C GLY A 54 -1.25 13.29 -15.50
N PHE A 55 -0.40 12.48 -14.86
CA PHE A 55 -0.86 11.32 -14.09
C PHE A 55 -1.25 11.75 -12.68
N THR A 56 -2.30 11.13 -12.17
CA THR A 56 -2.70 11.24 -10.78
C THR A 56 -2.50 9.89 -10.11
N TRP A 57 -1.71 9.88 -9.05
CA TRP A 57 -1.40 8.72 -8.25
C TRP A 57 -2.20 8.73 -6.96
N LYS A 58 -2.53 7.54 -6.50
CA LYS A 58 -3.07 7.37 -5.15
C LYS A 58 -1.96 7.52 -4.12
N LYS A 59 -2.21 8.31 -3.06
CA LYS A 59 -1.20 8.60 -2.02
C LYS A 59 -0.78 7.38 -1.21
N THR A 60 -1.72 6.46 -0.98
CA THR A 60 -1.51 5.19 -0.27
C THR A 60 -1.53 4.00 -1.23
N ASP A 61 -0.82 2.93 -0.87
CA ASP A 61 -0.86 1.65 -1.58
C ASP A 61 -1.83 0.66 -0.90
N ALA A 62 -2.01 -0.52 -1.51
CA ALA A 62 -2.90 -1.55 -0.97
C ALA A 62 -2.53 -1.98 0.46
N TRP A 63 -1.23 -2.07 0.76
CA TRP A 63 -0.77 -2.39 2.12
C TRP A 63 -1.17 -1.33 3.15
N LEU A 64 -1.12 -0.05 2.79
CA LEU A 64 -1.50 1.01 3.71
C LEU A 64 -3.01 1.03 4.01
N ASP A 65 -3.83 0.79 3.00
CA ASP A 65 -5.29 0.85 3.13
C ASP A 65 -5.89 -0.37 3.84
N VAL A 66 -5.52 -1.57 3.38
CA VAL A 66 -6.19 -2.81 3.80
C VAL A 66 -5.26 -3.79 4.52
N LYS A 67 -3.96 -3.46 4.66
CA LYS A 67 -2.94 -4.34 5.29
C LYS A 67 -2.88 -5.73 4.66
N LYS A 68 -3.20 -5.83 3.36
CA LYS A 68 -3.24 -7.07 2.56
C LYS A 68 -2.35 -6.90 1.33
N PHE A 69 -1.64 -7.97 1.00
CA PHE A 69 -0.99 -8.14 -0.30
C PHE A 69 -1.92 -8.93 -1.21
N TYR A 70 -1.82 -8.72 -2.52
CA TYR A 70 -2.65 -9.42 -3.50
C TYR A 70 -1.76 -10.19 -4.46
N THR A 71 -2.22 -11.37 -4.86
CA THR A 71 -1.67 -12.07 -6.01
C THR A 71 -2.05 -11.33 -7.29
N TRP A 72 -1.47 -11.71 -8.43
CA TRP A 72 -1.95 -11.19 -9.71
C TRP A 72 -3.39 -11.65 -9.96
N ALA A 73 -3.79 -12.88 -9.63
CA ALA A 73 -5.18 -13.31 -9.84
C ALA A 73 -6.20 -12.45 -9.07
N ASP A 74 -5.85 -12.02 -7.86
CA ASP A 74 -6.74 -11.26 -6.97
C ASP A 74 -6.59 -9.74 -7.11
N HIS A 75 -5.76 -9.24 -8.03
CA HIS A 75 -5.41 -7.81 -8.08
C HIS A 75 -6.64 -6.91 -8.28
N ARG A 76 -7.63 -7.40 -9.04
CA ARG A 76 -8.85 -6.66 -9.35
C ARG A 76 -9.69 -6.37 -8.11
N GLU A 77 -9.65 -7.23 -7.09
CA GLU A 77 -10.37 -7.01 -5.83
C GLU A 77 -10.06 -5.63 -5.23
N TYR A 78 -8.77 -5.27 -5.20
CA TYR A 78 -8.34 -4.01 -4.64
C TYR A 78 -8.66 -2.83 -5.56
N VAL A 79 -8.46 -2.98 -6.88
CA VAL A 79 -8.80 -1.93 -7.86
C VAL A 79 -10.28 -1.58 -7.79
N ASP A 80 -11.15 -2.60 -7.80
CA ASP A 80 -12.59 -2.43 -7.68
C ASP A 80 -12.99 -1.83 -6.34
N TRP A 81 -12.36 -2.28 -5.24
CA TRP A 81 -12.61 -1.71 -3.92
C TRP A 81 -12.26 -0.22 -3.88
N VAL A 82 -11.12 0.20 -4.44
CA VAL A 82 -10.75 1.62 -4.51
C VAL A 82 -11.77 2.41 -5.33
N ASN A 83 -12.15 1.91 -6.51
CA ASN A 83 -13.13 2.58 -7.37
C ASN A 83 -14.52 2.69 -6.74
N GLN A 84 -14.94 1.69 -5.94
CA GLN A 84 -16.18 1.75 -5.16
C GLN A 84 -16.09 2.70 -3.95
N ASN A 85 -14.88 2.93 -3.42
CA ASN A 85 -14.63 3.82 -2.29
C ASN A 85 -14.12 5.20 -2.76
N LYS A 86 -14.64 5.71 -3.88
CA LYS A 86 -14.15 6.94 -4.52
C LYS A 86 -14.06 8.16 -3.61
N ASP A 87 -15.00 8.31 -2.67
CA ASP A 87 -15.02 9.44 -1.71
C ASP A 87 -13.78 9.50 -0.80
N LYS A 88 -13.03 8.40 -0.66
CA LYS A 88 -11.79 8.34 0.13
C LYS A 88 -10.54 8.68 -0.69
N PHE A 89 -10.65 8.68 -2.01
CA PHE A 89 -9.51 8.71 -2.93
C PHE A 89 -9.76 9.71 -4.07
N GLY A 90 -10.00 10.98 -3.70
CA GLY A 90 -10.20 12.09 -4.64
C GLY A 90 -11.53 12.10 -5.42
N GLY A 91 -12.50 11.25 -5.07
CA GLY A 91 -13.79 11.19 -5.76
C GLY A 91 -13.76 10.46 -7.11
N TYR A 92 -12.67 9.75 -7.42
CA TYR A 92 -12.47 9.09 -8.70
C TYR A 92 -12.77 7.59 -8.69
N GLU A 93 -13.32 7.09 -9.79
CA GLU A 93 -13.70 5.68 -9.99
C GLU A 93 -13.01 5.01 -11.20
N ASN A 94 -12.00 5.68 -11.77
CA ASN A 94 -11.19 5.21 -12.90
C ASN A 94 -9.75 4.87 -12.49
N TRP A 95 -9.54 4.38 -11.27
CA TRP A 95 -8.25 3.89 -10.82
C TRP A 95 -7.90 2.57 -11.52
N ARG A 96 -6.64 2.45 -11.94
CA ARG A 96 -6.11 1.24 -12.57
C ARG A 96 -4.69 0.93 -12.13
N ILE A 97 -4.23 -0.25 -12.51
CA ILE A 97 -2.82 -0.64 -12.37
C ILE A 97 -1.97 0.17 -13.38
N PRO A 98 -0.79 0.65 -12.98
CA PRO A 98 0.12 1.35 -13.89
C PRO A 98 0.78 0.38 -14.87
N ASN A 99 1.19 0.86 -16.04
CA ASN A 99 2.14 0.14 -16.88
C ASN A 99 3.58 0.31 -16.36
N LYS A 100 4.54 -0.41 -16.96
CA LYS A 100 5.96 -0.33 -16.58
C LYS A 100 6.51 1.08 -16.71
N ALA A 101 6.18 1.80 -17.78
CA ALA A 101 6.70 3.15 -18.03
C ALA A 101 6.17 4.15 -17.00
N GLU A 102 4.89 4.05 -16.64
CA GLU A 102 4.23 4.82 -15.59
C GLU A 102 4.81 4.49 -14.22
N ALA A 103 4.95 3.21 -13.85
CA ALA A 103 5.53 2.83 -12.57
C ALA A 103 6.98 3.32 -12.42
N LEU A 104 7.72 3.46 -13.54
CA LEU A 104 9.06 4.04 -13.56
C LEU A 104 9.09 5.56 -13.31
N THR A 105 7.98 6.30 -13.50
CA THR A 105 7.96 7.73 -13.18
C THR A 105 7.99 7.99 -11.68
N LEU A 106 7.52 7.03 -10.88
CA LEU A 106 7.66 7.07 -9.42
C LEU A 106 9.11 6.91 -8.96
N PHE A 107 9.91 6.14 -9.71
CA PHE A 107 11.28 5.81 -9.35
C PHE A 107 12.23 6.97 -9.61
N ASP A 108 12.80 7.52 -8.54
CA ASP A 108 13.77 8.59 -8.61
C ASP A 108 15.19 8.08 -8.91
N LYS A 109 15.60 8.22 -10.16
CA LYS A 109 16.96 7.90 -10.60
C LYS A 109 18.03 8.81 -10.00
N THR A 110 17.66 9.98 -9.48
CA THR A 110 18.63 10.92 -8.90
C THR A 110 19.08 10.51 -7.50
N GLY A 111 18.32 9.65 -6.81
CA GLY A 111 18.60 9.21 -5.44
C GLY A 111 18.42 10.32 -4.40
N VAL A 112 17.75 11.41 -4.76
CA VAL A 112 17.44 12.54 -3.87
C VAL A 112 16.20 12.20 -3.04
N LYS A 113 15.21 11.56 -3.67
CA LYS A 113 13.95 11.22 -3.04
C LYS A 113 14.11 9.94 -2.25
N ALA A 114 13.47 9.88 -1.09
CA ALA A 114 13.52 8.72 -0.22
C ALA A 114 12.21 8.59 0.55
N LEU A 115 11.56 7.45 0.39
CA LEU A 115 10.36 7.05 1.10
C LEU A 115 10.66 5.79 1.92
N VAL A 116 10.10 5.68 3.12
CA VAL A 116 10.34 4.54 4.02
C VAL A 116 9.26 3.48 3.81
N ASP A 117 9.66 2.23 3.57
CA ASP A 117 8.73 1.10 3.43
C ASP A 117 8.25 0.56 4.78
N LYS A 118 7.31 -0.40 4.75
CA LYS A 118 6.78 -1.08 5.94
C LYS A 118 7.86 -1.74 6.81
N ASN A 119 9.02 -2.06 6.25
CA ASN A 119 10.16 -2.70 6.92
C ASN A 119 11.17 -1.67 7.47
N GLY A 120 10.93 -0.37 7.30
CA GLY A 120 11.87 0.69 7.67
C GLY A 120 13.01 0.89 6.66
N THR A 121 12.91 0.32 5.46
CA THR A 121 13.91 0.47 4.40
C THR A 121 13.55 1.67 3.52
N SER A 122 14.49 2.59 3.33
CA SER A 122 14.31 3.71 2.39
C SER A 122 14.44 3.23 0.94
N TYR A 123 13.56 3.71 0.06
CA TYR A 123 13.57 3.47 -1.37
C TYR A 123 13.35 4.77 -2.15
N PRO A 124 13.85 4.88 -3.39
CA PRO A 124 13.92 6.13 -4.14
C PRO A 124 12.57 6.52 -4.74
N ILE A 125 11.63 6.89 -3.87
CA ILE A 125 10.33 7.46 -4.19
C ILE A 125 10.14 8.75 -3.39
N ASP A 126 9.35 9.66 -3.93
CA ASP A 126 9.02 10.92 -3.29
C ASP A 126 8.37 10.73 -1.91
N SER A 127 8.80 11.50 -0.93
CA SER A 127 8.26 11.46 0.43
C SER A 127 6.85 12.05 0.56
N ILE A 128 6.33 12.65 -0.52
CA ILE A 128 4.93 13.10 -0.63
C ILE A 128 3.93 11.95 -0.54
N PHE A 129 4.34 10.74 -0.96
CA PHE A 129 3.55 9.52 -0.77
C PHE A 129 3.54 9.10 0.69
N ALA A 130 2.49 8.37 1.09
CA ALA A 130 2.38 7.91 2.46
C ALA A 130 3.51 6.91 2.84
N PRO A 131 4.21 7.11 3.98
CA PRO A 131 5.25 6.21 4.43
C PRO A 131 4.67 4.89 4.98
N GLY A 132 5.49 3.85 5.02
CA GLY A 132 5.11 2.53 5.54
C GLY A 132 4.35 1.64 4.55
N GLY A 133 4.27 2.05 3.27
CA GLY A 133 3.78 1.20 2.18
C GLY A 133 4.78 0.15 1.75
N ALA A 134 4.42 -0.64 0.73
CA ALA A 134 5.32 -1.58 0.09
C ALA A 134 6.15 -0.88 -1.00
N SER A 135 7.35 -1.43 -1.24
CA SER A 135 8.25 -0.99 -2.30
C SER A 135 8.05 -1.76 -3.61
N ASN A 136 6.95 -2.52 -3.73
CA ASN A 136 6.61 -3.27 -4.93
C ASN A 136 5.23 -2.88 -5.43
N THR A 137 5.03 -2.96 -6.74
CA THR A 137 3.74 -2.73 -7.37
C THR A 137 3.52 -3.70 -8.52
N TRP A 138 2.26 -4.06 -8.73
CA TRP A 138 1.84 -4.70 -9.97
C TRP A 138 1.92 -3.72 -11.14
N ILE A 139 2.10 -4.28 -12.34
CA ILE A 139 2.11 -3.56 -13.61
C ILE A 139 1.23 -4.27 -14.63
N THR A 140 0.69 -3.54 -15.61
CA THR A 140 -0.21 -4.10 -16.64
C THR A 140 0.45 -5.15 -17.54
N GLU A 141 1.78 -5.21 -17.60
CA GLU A 141 2.54 -6.23 -18.32
C GLU A 141 2.55 -7.60 -17.62
N CYS A 142 2.06 -7.68 -16.38
CA CYS A 142 1.82 -8.94 -15.71
C CYS A 142 0.60 -9.65 -16.33
N SER A 143 0.67 -10.97 -16.45
CA SER A 143 -0.43 -11.82 -16.89
C SER A 143 -0.44 -13.14 -16.11
N ASP A 144 -1.49 -13.94 -16.28
CA ASP A 144 -1.60 -15.24 -15.61
C ASP A 144 -0.50 -16.23 -16.04
N GLU A 145 0.04 -16.06 -17.26
CA GLU A 145 1.14 -16.85 -17.80
C GLU A 145 2.52 -16.27 -17.43
N LYS A 146 2.60 -14.94 -17.32
CA LYS A 146 3.85 -14.22 -17.09
C LYS A 146 3.68 -13.25 -15.93
N ILE A 147 4.11 -13.71 -14.76
CA ILE A 147 4.01 -12.94 -13.54
C ILE A 147 5.16 -11.93 -13.49
N ILE A 148 4.85 -10.65 -13.61
CA ILE A 148 5.83 -9.57 -13.59
C ILE A 148 5.49 -8.59 -12.47
N ARG A 149 6.47 -8.31 -11.62
CA ARG A 149 6.33 -7.34 -10.53
C ARG A 149 7.38 -6.25 -10.66
N MET A 150 6.97 -5.00 -10.48
CA MET A 150 7.89 -3.87 -10.41
C MET A 150 8.46 -3.73 -8.99
N ASP A 151 9.78 -3.72 -8.88
CA ASP A 151 10.50 -3.34 -7.67
C ASP A 151 10.90 -1.86 -7.73
N LEU A 152 10.28 -1.05 -6.88
CA LEU A 152 10.51 0.40 -6.81
C LEU A 152 11.76 0.77 -5.98
N LYS A 153 12.47 -0.21 -5.41
CA LYS A 153 13.79 0.01 -4.79
C LYS A 153 14.88 0.17 -5.84
N ILE A 154 14.75 -0.56 -6.94
CA ILE A 154 15.73 -0.60 -8.03
C ILE A 154 15.18 -0.12 -9.39
N GLY A 155 13.85 0.06 -9.50
CA GLY A 155 13.20 0.46 -10.75
C GLY A 155 13.21 -0.64 -11.81
N VAL A 156 13.08 -1.90 -11.41
CA VAL A 156 13.17 -3.06 -12.30
C VAL A 156 11.90 -3.90 -12.24
N ALA A 157 11.38 -4.25 -13.41
CA ALA A 157 10.32 -5.23 -13.55
C ALA A 157 10.95 -6.63 -13.60
N THR A 158 10.65 -7.46 -12.60
CA THR A 158 11.19 -8.82 -12.45
C THR A 158 10.12 -9.83 -12.83
N ASP A 159 10.52 -10.82 -13.63
CA ASP A 159 9.74 -11.99 -13.98
C ASP A 159 9.83 -13.06 -12.89
N TYR A 160 8.69 -13.67 -12.59
CA TYR A 160 8.58 -14.72 -11.58
C TYR A 160 8.08 -16.02 -12.22
N PRO A 161 8.65 -17.17 -11.84
CA PRO A 161 8.27 -18.47 -12.40
C PRO A 161 6.96 -19.01 -11.82
N THR A 162 6.37 -18.34 -10.82
CA THR A 162 5.19 -18.84 -10.09
C THR A 162 4.13 -17.77 -9.98
N ALA A 163 2.86 -18.19 -9.96
CA ALA A 163 1.70 -17.32 -9.76
C ALA A 163 1.46 -16.93 -8.29
N ASP A 164 2.09 -17.63 -7.34
CA ASP A 164 1.99 -17.35 -5.90
C ASP A 164 2.93 -16.20 -5.46
N VAL A 165 2.92 -15.12 -6.25
CA VAL A 165 3.69 -13.92 -5.96
C VAL A 165 2.75 -12.88 -5.37
N TRP A 166 3.09 -12.41 -4.19
CA TRP A 166 2.31 -11.43 -3.46
C TRP A 166 2.96 -10.05 -3.63
N SER A 167 2.14 -9.07 -4.05
CA SER A 167 2.58 -7.69 -4.20
C SER A 167 1.54 -6.73 -3.65
N SER A 168 2.01 -5.55 -3.23
CA SER A 168 1.12 -4.42 -3.09
C SER A 168 0.89 -3.84 -4.46
N MET A 169 0.00 -2.86 -4.55
CA MET A 169 -0.18 -2.09 -5.76
C MET A 169 -0.46 -0.63 -5.43
N ARG A 170 0.15 0.22 -6.23
CA ARG A 170 -0.18 1.64 -6.32
C ARG A 170 -1.05 1.80 -7.55
N LEU A 171 -2.11 2.60 -7.41
CA LEU A 171 -3.02 2.85 -8.51
C LEU A 171 -2.73 4.22 -9.11
N ILE A 172 -2.92 4.28 -10.42
CA ILE A 172 -2.77 5.46 -11.24
C ILE A 172 -4.09 5.73 -11.95
N ARG A 173 -4.32 6.98 -12.30
CA ARG A 173 -5.33 7.41 -13.26
C ARG A 173 -4.77 8.52 -14.12
N LYS A 174 -5.43 8.76 -15.24
CA LYS A 174 -5.19 9.92 -16.11
C LYS A 174 -6.50 10.64 -16.37
N GLU A 175 -6.46 11.97 -16.40
CA GLU A 175 -7.63 12.77 -16.74
C GLU A 175 -8.09 12.48 -18.17
N GLY A 176 -9.38 12.21 -18.34
CA GLY A 176 -9.99 11.83 -19.63
C GLY A 176 -9.87 10.34 -20.00
N GLU A 177 -9.23 9.51 -19.18
CA GLU A 177 -9.19 8.06 -19.41
C GLU A 177 -10.43 7.39 -18.79
N ALA A 178 -11.16 6.63 -19.62
CA ALA A 178 -12.32 5.87 -19.16
C ALA A 178 -11.91 4.84 -18.08
N ALA A 179 -12.80 4.59 -17.13
CA ALA A 179 -12.58 3.56 -16.12
C ALA A 179 -12.28 2.21 -16.80
N PRO A 180 -11.42 1.36 -16.21
CA PRO A 180 -11.14 0.05 -16.77
C PRO A 180 -12.45 -0.71 -16.94
N VAL A 181 -12.76 -1.09 -18.18
CA VAL A 181 -13.97 -1.84 -18.51
C VAL A 181 -13.88 -3.17 -17.76
N LYS A 182 -14.91 -3.47 -16.97
CA LYS A 182 -15.05 -4.78 -16.32
C LYS A 182 -15.20 -5.84 -17.40
N GLU A 183 -14.12 -6.48 -17.81
CA GLU A 183 -14.19 -7.64 -18.70
C GLU A 183 -14.87 -8.79 -17.93
N GLY A 184 -16.14 -9.00 -18.24
CA GLY A 184 -17.02 -9.94 -17.53
C GLY A 184 -18.53 -9.70 -17.69
N ALA A 185 -18.97 -8.64 -18.36
CA ALA A 185 -20.37 -8.48 -18.77
C ALA A 185 -20.46 -8.52 -20.30
N SER A 186 -20.95 -9.64 -20.84
CA SER A 186 -21.40 -9.71 -22.23
C SER A 186 -22.43 -8.60 -22.50
N PRO A 187 -22.38 -7.91 -23.65
CA PRO A 187 -23.37 -6.90 -23.98
C PRO A 187 -24.69 -7.61 -24.27
N THR A 188 -25.65 -7.49 -23.35
CA THR A 188 -27.05 -7.70 -23.71
C THR A 188 -27.51 -6.40 -24.37
N PRO A 189 -27.90 -6.40 -25.65
CA PRO A 189 -28.35 -5.16 -26.28
C PRO A 189 -29.62 -4.69 -25.59
N GLU A 190 -29.55 -3.45 -25.14
CA GLU A 190 -30.66 -2.61 -24.73
C GLU A 190 -31.66 -2.53 -25.91
N VAL A 191 -32.91 -2.92 -25.66
CA VAL A 191 -34.03 -2.57 -26.53
C VAL A 191 -34.94 -1.66 -25.73
N GLU A 192 -34.88 -0.40 -26.11
CA GLU A 192 -35.75 0.68 -25.68
C GLU A 192 -37.17 0.44 -26.24
N ALA A 193 -38.19 0.44 -25.39
CA ALA A 193 -39.57 0.71 -25.81
C ALA A 193 -40.46 1.14 -24.63
N ALA A 194 -40.71 2.45 -24.61
CA ALA A 194 -41.84 3.22 -24.09
C ALA A 194 -43.04 2.52 -23.40
N SER A 195 -43.44 3.16 -22.29
CA SER A 195 -44.80 3.59 -21.89
C SER A 195 -45.99 2.62 -22.00
N ASP A 196 -46.65 2.34 -20.87
CA ASP A 196 -48.05 2.74 -20.55
C ASP A 196 -48.57 1.96 -19.31
N GLN A 197 -49.05 2.69 -18.30
CA GLN A 197 -50.05 2.21 -17.32
C GLN A 197 -51.44 2.52 -17.92
N PRO A 198 -52.57 1.82 -17.61
CA PRO A 198 -52.91 1.24 -16.30
C PRO A 198 -53.76 -0.08 -16.36
N ALA A 199 -53.97 -0.73 -15.20
CA ALA A 199 -55.26 -1.28 -14.73
C ALA A 199 -55.06 -2.41 -13.68
N GLU A 200 -55.56 -2.19 -12.47
CA GLU A 200 -56.03 -3.27 -11.58
C GLU A 200 -57.47 -3.70 -12.01
N PRO A 201 -57.97 -4.90 -11.63
CA PRO A 201 -58.52 -5.07 -10.27
C PRO A 201 -58.28 -6.45 -9.60
N SER A 202 -58.07 -6.38 -8.28
CA SER A 202 -58.61 -7.22 -7.18
C SER A 202 -58.87 -8.73 -7.37
N ALA A 203 -58.30 -9.53 -6.46
CA ALA A 203 -59.09 -10.44 -5.61
C ALA A 203 -58.35 -10.78 -4.30
N ASP A 204 -59.09 -10.62 -3.21
CA ASP A 204 -58.81 -10.80 -1.79
C ASP A 204 -58.66 -12.29 -1.38
N ALA A 205 -57.74 -12.59 -0.47
CA ALA A 205 -57.94 -13.65 0.54
C ALA A 205 -56.94 -13.50 1.71
N ALA A 206 -57.51 -13.28 2.89
CA ALA A 206 -56.83 -12.93 4.13
C ALA A 206 -56.23 -14.11 4.92
N LYS A 207 -55.23 -13.74 5.76
CA LYS A 207 -55.02 -14.15 7.17
C LYS A 207 -54.33 -15.49 7.49
N ALA A 208 -53.11 -15.41 8.05
CA ALA A 208 -52.83 -15.68 9.48
C ALA A 208 -51.31 -15.62 9.79
N ALA A 209 -50.94 -14.82 10.81
CA ALA A 209 -49.62 -14.82 11.45
C ALA A 209 -49.44 -16.05 12.37
N PRO A 210 -48.20 -16.35 12.81
CA PRO A 210 -47.88 -15.94 14.19
C PRO A 210 -46.41 -15.52 14.47
N ALA A 211 -46.33 -14.68 15.52
CA ALA A 211 -45.36 -14.64 16.62
C ALA A 211 -43.85 -14.34 16.37
N THR A 212 -43.49 -13.12 16.75
CA THR A 212 -42.18 -12.70 17.26
C THR A 212 -41.74 -13.44 18.53
N PRO A 213 -40.44 -13.44 18.84
CA PRO A 213 -40.00 -13.33 20.24
C PRO A 213 -39.06 -12.13 20.47
N ALA A 214 -39.33 -11.40 21.55
CA ALA A 214 -38.49 -10.35 22.12
C ALA A 214 -37.58 -10.91 23.25
N PRO A 215 -36.72 -10.11 23.92
CA PRO A 215 -35.31 -10.38 24.12
C PRO A 215 -34.96 -11.15 25.41
N LYS A 216 -33.80 -11.81 25.45
CA LYS A 216 -33.21 -12.35 26.69
C LYS A 216 -32.09 -11.44 27.20
N ALA A 217 -32.21 -11.05 28.47
CA ALA A 217 -31.19 -10.34 29.22
C ALA A 217 -30.27 -11.29 30.03
N SER A 218 -29.01 -10.88 30.10
CA SER A 218 -28.03 -11.02 31.19
C SER A 218 -27.44 -12.39 31.56
N GLY A 219 -26.10 -12.47 31.50
CA GLY A 219 -25.31 -13.52 32.12
C GLY A 219 -23.95 -13.78 31.46
N GLY A 220 -23.08 -12.77 31.37
CA GLY A 220 -21.71 -12.96 30.85
C GLY A 220 -20.73 -12.03 31.55
N THR A 221 -19.92 -12.58 32.45
CA THR A 221 -18.78 -11.90 33.09
C THR A 221 -17.89 -11.19 32.05
N PRO A 222 -17.54 -9.91 32.24
CA PRO A 222 -16.68 -9.21 31.28
C PRO A 222 -15.29 -9.84 31.25
N LYS A 223 -14.89 -10.26 30.05
CA LYS A 223 -13.55 -10.77 29.71
C LYS A 223 -12.51 -9.67 30.02
N PRO A 224 -11.39 -9.95 30.70
CA PRO A 224 -10.40 -8.93 31.05
C PRO A 224 -9.85 -8.28 29.78
N THR A 225 -10.11 -6.98 29.63
CA THR A 225 -9.50 -6.16 28.60
C THR A 225 -8.02 -5.97 28.91
N PRO A 226 -7.11 -6.19 27.95
CA PRO A 226 -5.69 -5.95 28.18
C PRO A 226 -5.47 -4.48 28.52
N ARG A 227 -4.93 -4.20 29.70
CA ARG A 227 -4.51 -2.84 30.08
C ARG A 227 -3.43 -2.39 29.10
N LYS A 228 -3.65 -1.25 28.43
CA LYS A 228 -2.70 -0.68 27.46
C LYS A 228 -1.78 0.36 28.10
N ASP A 229 -2.10 0.80 29.31
CA ASP A 229 -1.36 1.76 30.10
C ASP A 229 -0.35 1.06 31.01
N PHE A 230 0.73 0.55 30.41
CA PHE A 230 1.89 0.10 31.18
C PHE A 230 2.81 1.28 31.44
N THR A 231 3.14 1.50 32.71
CA THR A 231 4.16 2.48 33.08
C THR A 231 5.52 2.08 32.51
N SER A 232 6.43 3.05 32.37
CA SER A 232 7.78 2.81 31.86
C SER A 232 8.54 1.77 32.70
N GLU A 233 8.29 1.74 34.01
CA GLU A 233 8.90 0.78 34.94
C GLU A 233 8.37 -0.65 34.70
N GLU A 234 7.07 -0.81 34.47
CA GLU A 234 6.46 -2.10 34.14
C GLU A 234 6.93 -2.64 32.79
N LYS A 235 7.07 -1.78 31.77
CA LYS A 235 7.65 -2.16 30.47
C LYS A 235 9.11 -2.61 30.61
N ALA A 236 9.90 -1.93 31.45
CA ALA A 236 11.28 -2.31 31.71
C ALA A 236 11.38 -3.67 32.42
N ALA A 237 10.53 -3.92 33.42
CA ALA A 237 10.44 -5.21 34.10
C ALA A 237 10.02 -6.35 33.16
N MET A 238 9.05 -6.10 32.26
CA MET A 238 8.60 -7.09 31.27
C MET A 238 9.71 -7.44 30.27
N ARG A 239 10.44 -6.44 29.77
CA ARG A 239 11.57 -6.66 28.84
C ARG A 239 12.72 -7.40 29.51
N LYS A 240 12.99 -7.13 30.80
CA LYS A 240 13.99 -7.86 31.59
C LYS A 240 13.62 -9.34 31.73
N ARG A 241 12.35 -9.64 32.04
CA ARG A 241 11.85 -11.02 32.13
C ARG A 241 11.87 -11.74 30.78
N ALA A 242 11.46 -11.07 29.69
CA ALA A 242 11.51 -11.64 28.35
C ALA A 242 12.95 -11.98 27.91
N LYS A 243 13.91 -11.09 28.23
CA LYS A 243 15.33 -11.33 27.94
C LYS A 243 15.91 -12.49 28.76
N ALA A 244 15.53 -12.62 30.03
CA ALA A 244 15.94 -13.74 30.87
C ALA A 244 15.40 -15.08 30.34
N HIS A 245 14.13 -15.13 29.96
CA HIS A 245 13.53 -16.33 29.38
C HIS A 245 14.15 -16.69 28.02
N ALA A 246 14.43 -15.70 27.17
CA ALA A 246 15.13 -15.93 25.91
C ALA A 246 16.55 -16.48 26.12
N ALA A 247 17.26 -16.03 27.15
CA ALA A 247 18.57 -16.56 27.52
C ALA A 247 18.48 -18.01 28.04
N GLU A 248 17.49 -18.33 28.86
CA GLU A 248 17.25 -19.68 29.37
C GLU A 248 16.87 -20.65 28.25
N VAL A 249 15.97 -20.25 27.34
CA VAL A 249 15.61 -21.06 26.17
C VAL A 249 16.80 -21.29 25.25
N LYS A 250 17.67 -20.29 25.09
CA LYS A 250 18.90 -20.43 24.30
C LYS A 250 19.91 -21.36 24.98
N ALA A 251 20.03 -21.32 26.29
CA ALA A 251 20.90 -22.23 27.05
C ALA A 251 20.40 -23.69 27.05
N ARG A 252 19.09 -23.90 26.91
CA ARG A 252 18.49 -25.25 26.86
C ARG A 252 18.49 -25.90 25.47
N LYS A 253 18.76 -25.12 24.42
CA LYS A 253 18.86 -25.58 23.01
C LYS A 253 20.29 -25.61 22.47
N GLY A 254 21.28 -25.26 23.30
CA GLY A 254 22.70 -25.34 23.00
C GLY A 254 23.33 -26.58 23.60
#